data_AF-A0A7V0LUT1-F1
#
_entry.id   AF-A0A7V0LUT1-F1
#
_cell.length_a   1.000
_cell.length_b   1.000
_cell.length_c   1.000
_cell.angle_alpha   90.00
_cell.angle_beta   90.00
_cell.angle_gamma   90.00
#
_symmetry.space_group_name_H-M   'P 1'
#
loop_
_entity.id
_entity.type
_entity.pdbx_description
1 polymer ?
#
loop_
_entity_poly.entity_id
_entity_poly.type
_entity_poly.pdbx_seq_one_letter_code
_entity_poly.pdbx_strand_id
1 'polypeptide(L)'
;MKERGIPSTYSTIISRLLERQYVKKVGSRLLSMERGETVHSLLSKYFGEYISEEVTYKLEEMLDKIEDKEMDFGDALKKLHDEIEEVMARKERILRESP
;
A
#
# COMPACT_ATOMS: atom_id res chain seq x y z
N MET A 1 -3.04 -11.24 17.33
CA MET A 1 -2.81 -10.57 16.03
C MET A 1 -3.42 -9.19 16.15
N LYS A 2 -2.62 -8.11 16.17
CA LYS A 2 -3.17 -6.74 16.01
C LYS A 2 -3.86 -6.74 14.64
N GLU A 3 -5.14 -6.40 14.59
CA GLU A 3 -5.90 -6.34 13.32
C GLU A 3 -5.17 -5.41 12.35
N ARG A 4 -4.88 -5.89 11.13
CA ARG A 4 -4.15 -5.13 10.13
C ARG A 4 -5.06 -4.06 9.55
N GLY A 5 -4.87 -2.80 9.93
CA GLY A 5 -5.64 -1.64 9.50
C GLY A 5 -6.58 -1.13 10.60
N ILE A 6 -6.78 0.18 10.64
CA ILE A 6 -7.72 0.82 11.57
C ILE A 6 -9.14 0.35 11.18
N PRO A 7 -10.01 -0.10 12.12
CA PRO A 7 -11.35 -0.60 11.82
C PRO A 7 -12.20 0.29 10.89
N SER A 8 -11.94 1.60 10.90
CA SER A 8 -12.58 2.61 10.04
C SER A 8 -12.23 2.50 8.55
N THR A 9 -11.13 1.82 8.20
CA THR A 9 -10.60 1.77 6.83
C THR A 9 -11.07 0.57 6.03
N TYR A 10 -11.47 -0.54 6.67
CA TYR A 10 -11.82 -1.78 5.98
C TYR A 10 -12.93 -1.62 4.95
N SER A 11 -14.06 -1.04 5.37
CA SER A 11 -15.20 -0.83 4.47
C SER A 11 -14.80 0.09 3.31
N THR A 12 -14.02 1.13 3.60
CA THR A 12 -13.53 2.07 2.58
C THR A 12 -12.62 1.37 1.58
N ILE A 13 -11.65 0.57 2.03
CA ILE A 13 -10.73 -0.18 1.17
C ILE A 13 -11.52 -1.11 0.24
N ILE A 14 -12.44 -1.92 0.77
CA ILE A 14 -13.24 -2.85 -0.03
C ILE A 14 -14.10 -2.09 -1.06
N SER A 15 -14.77 -1.01 -0.64
CA SER A 15 -15.56 -0.17 -1.55
C SER A 15 -14.69 0.42 -2.67
N ARG A 16 -13.49 0.92 -2.36
CA ARG A 16 -12.58 1.48 -3.37
C ARG A 16 -12.07 0.42 -4.36
N LEU A 17 -11.79 -0.80 -3.90
CA LEU A 17 -11.37 -1.90 -4.79
C LEU A 17 -12.49 -2.28 -5.77
N LEU A 18 -13.75 -2.27 -5.32
CA LEU A 18 -14.93 -2.51 -6.15
C LEU A 18 -15.19 -1.35 -7.13
N GLU A 19 -15.19 -0.11 -6.65
CA GLU A 19 -15.38 1.10 -7.46
C GLU A 19 -14.34 1.22 -8.58
N ARG A 20 -13.08 0.87 -8.29
CA ARG A 20 -11.98 0.88 -9.26
C ARG A 20 -11.94 -0.37 -10.14
N GLN A 21 -12.88 -1.29 -9.98
CA GLN A 21 -12.98 -2.53 -10.77
C GLN A 21 -11.71 -3.38 -10.72
N TYR A 22 -11.03 -3.40 -9.56
CA TYR A 22 -9.92 -4.33 -9.31
C TYR A 22 -10.43 -5.68 -8.83
N VAL A 23 -11.57 -5.68 -8.16
CA VAL A 23 -12.29 -6.90 -7.74
C VAL A 23 -13.77 -6.77 -8.09
N LYS A 24 -14.46 -7.90 -8.18
CA LYS A 24 -15.92 -7.98 -8.30
C LYS A 24 -16.50 -8.86 -7.22
N LYS A 25 -17.73 -8.56 -6.80
CA LYS A 25 -18.48 -9.39 -5.84
C LYS A 25 -19.29 -10.46 -6.59
N VAL A 26 -19.12 -11.73 -6.20
CA VAL A 26 -19.91 -12.87 -6.69
C VAL A 26 -20.46 -13.60 -5.48
N GLY A 27 -21.76 -13.43 -5.21
CA GLY A 27 -22.37 -13.89 -3.95
C GLY A 27 -21.71 -13.21 -2.75
N SER A 28 -21.18 -14.01 -1.82
CA SER A 28 -20.44 -13.55 -0.63
C SER A 28 -18.93 -13.45 -0.83
N ARG A 29 -18.41 -13.68 -2.05
CA ARG A 29 -16.97 -13.72 -2.34
C ARG A 29 -16.54 -12.52 -3.19
N LEU A 30 -15.28 -12.12 -3.03
CA LEU A 30 -14.60 -11.19 -3.92
C LEU A 30 -13.70 -12.00 -4.86
N LEU A 31 -13.79 -11.72 -6.16
CA LEU A 31 -12.93 -12.30 -7.19
C LEU A 31 -12.13 -11.17 -7.84
N SER A 32 -10.85 -11.42 -8.13
CA SER A 32 -10.03 -10.48 -8.89
C SER A 32 -10.59 -10.31 -10.31
N MET A 33 -10.43 -9.10 -10.83
CA MET A 33 -10.69 -8.77 -12.22
C MET A 33 -9.36 -8.67 -12.98
N GLU A 34 -9.39 -8.83 -14.29
CA GLU A 34 -8.19 -8.71 -15.15
C GLU A 34 -7.39 -7.43 -14.87
N ARG A 35 -8.08 -6.29 -14.78
CA ARG A 35 -7.47 -5.01 -14.41
C ARG A 35 -6.77 -5.07 -13.04
N GLY A 36 -7.39 -5.73 -12.05
CA GLY A 36 -6.81 -5.92 -10.72
C GLY A 36 -5.54 -6.76 -10.78
N GLU A 37 -5.54 -7.84 -11.55
CA GLU A 37 -4.37 -8.69 -11.76
C GLU A 37 -3.23 -7.93 -12.47
N THR A 38 -3.55 -7.16 -13.52
CA THR A 38 -2.55 -6.34 -14.22
C THR A 38 -1.92 -5.31 -13.29
N VAL A 39 -2.72 -4.58 -12.53
CA VAL A 39 -2.23 -3.59 -11.57
C VAL A 39 -1.42 -4.27 -10.47
N HIS A 40 -1.90 -5.37 -9.91
CA HIS A 40 -1.17 -6.13 -8.90
C HIS A 40 0.19 -6.61 -9.44
N SER A 41 0.23 -7.19 -10.63
CA SER A 41 1.48 -7.64 -11.26
C SER A 41 2.48 -6.50 -11.47
N LEU A 42 2.02 -5.35 -11.96
CA LEU A 42 2.86 -4.16 -12.13
C LEU A 42 3.40 -3.66 -10.78
N LEU A 43 2.54 -3.54 -9.78
CA LEU A 43 2.93 -3.09 -8.45
C LEU A 43 3.92 -4.07 -7.81
N SER A 44 3.66 -5.38 -7.88
CA SER A 44 4.57 -6.41 -7.37
C SER A 44 5.92 -6.40 -8.08
N LYS A 45 5.95 -6.16 -9.39
CA LYS A 45 7.20 -6.10 -10.17
C LYS A 45 8.08 -4.92 -9.78
N TYR A 46 7.50 -3.72 -9.66
CA TYR A 46 8.29 -2.50 -9.47
C TYR A 46 8.41 -2.06 -8.01
N PHE A 47 7.48 -2.48 -7.16
CA PHE A 47 7.31 -1.98 -5.79
C PHE A 47 7.09 -3.09 -4.76
N GLY A 48 7.26 -4.38 -5.11
CA GLY A 48 6.87 -5.53 -4.28
C GLY A 48 7.36 -5.49 -2.84
N GLU A 49 8.62 -5.09 -2.61
CA GLU A 49 9.18 -4.96 -1.25
C GLU A 49 8.48 -3.85 -0.44
N TYR A 50 8.13 -2.74 -1.10
CA TYR A 50 7.55 -1.55 -0.45
C TYR A 50 6.04 -1.68 -0.21
N ILE A 51 5.30 -2.41 -1.06
CA ILE A 51 3.86 -2.66 -0.88
C ILE A 51 3.56 -3.87 0.02
N SER A 52 4.57 -4.33 0.78
CA SER A 52 4.44 -5.51 1.63
C SER A 52 3.59 -5.22 2.87
N GLU A 53 3.07 -6.29 3.46
CA GLU A 53 2.29 -6.18 4.70
C GLU A 53 3.14 -5.69 5.87
N GLU A 54 4.45 -5.96 5.85
CA GLU A 54 5.41 -5.49 6.86
C GLU A 54 5.58 -3.97 6.81
N VAL A 55 5.70 -3.40 5.60
CA VAL A 55 5.76 -1.93 5.44
C VAL A 55 4.45 -1.29 5.84
N THR A 56 3.32 -1.92 5.51
CA THR A 56 1.99 -1.46 5.95
C THR A 56 1.91 -1.43 7.48
N TYR A 57 2.39 -2.48 8.17
CA TYR A 57 2.42 -2.52 9.62
C TYR A 57 3.27 -1.40 10.22
N LYS A 58 4.46 -1.15 9.67
CA LYS A 58 5.35 -0.07 10.11
C LYS A 58 4.72 1.31 9.94
N LEU A 59 3.97 1.52 8.87
CA LEU A 59 3.27 2.79 8.65
C LEU A 59 2.16 2.99 9.69
N GLU A 60 1.39 1.95 10.02
CA GLU A 60 0.39 2.01 11.10
C GLU A 60 1.05 2.27 12.46
N GLU A 61 2.18 1.63 12.77
CA GLU A 61 2.94 1.93 14.01
C GLU A 61 3.47 3.37 14.03
N MET A 62 3.81 3.95 12.89
CA MET A 62 4.18 5.37 12.81
C MET A 62 2.98 6.27 13.13
N LEU A 63 1.77 5.91 12.68
CA LEU A 63 0.55 6.65 13.02
C LEU A 63 0.24 6.54 14.52
N ASP A 64 0.32 5.34 15.11
CA ASP A 64 0.15 5.13 16.55
C ASP A 64 1.10 6.03 17.36
N LYS A 65 2.39 6.10 16.98
CA LYS A 65 3.39 6.95 17.64
C LYS A 65 3.10 8.44 17.53
N ILE A 66 2.50 8.88 16.43
CA ILE A 66 2.09 10.29 16.27
C ILE A 66 0.91 10.60 17.19
N GLU A 67 -0.06 9.68 17.30
CA GLU A 67 -1.20 9.81 18.21
C GLU A 67 -0.75 9.89 19.68
N ASP A 68 0.22 9.06 20.07
CA ASP A 68 0.82 9.03 21.40
C ASP A 68 1.84 10.17 21.65
N LYS A 69 2.07 11.05 20.66
CA LYS A 69 3.05 12.16 20.69
C LYS A 69 4.51 11.71 20.89
N GLU A 70 4.81 10.46 20.54
CA GLU A 70 6.16 9.91 20.54
C GLU A 70 6.93 10.21 19.24
N MET A 71 6.24 10.64 18.19
CA MET A 71 6.81 11.05 16.91
C MET A 71 6.15 12.33 16.40
N ASP A 72 6.96 13.26 15.90
CA ASP A 72 6.44 14.46 15.22
C ASP A 72 5.87 14.11 13.84
N PHE A 73 4.73 14.72 13.50
CA PHE A 73 4.04 14.47 12.23
C PHE A 73 4.86 14.93 11.01
N GLY A 74 5.57 16.05 11.12
CA GLY A 74 6.43 16.57 10.06
C GLY A 74 7.62 15.65 9.80
N ASP A 75 8.24 15.15 10.86
CA ASP A 75 9.33 14.17 10.75
C ASP A 75 8.85 12.85 10.14
N ALA A 76 7.67 12.36 10.53
CA ALA A 76 7.06 11.17 9.96
C ALA A 76 6.77 11.33 8.46
N LEU A 77 6.22 12.47 8.05
CA LEU A 77 5.96 12.79 6.65
C LEU A 77 7.25 12.88 5.83
N LYS A 78 8.28 13.54 6.37
CA LYS A 78 9.57 13.63 5.70
C LYS A 78 10.18 12.26 5.48
N LYS A 79 10.17 11.42 6.53
CA LYS A 79 10.65 10.03 6.43
C LYS A 79 9.90 9.25 5.35
N LEU A 80 8.56 9.33 5.34
CA LEU A 80 7.74 8.65 4.33
C LEU A 80 8.04 9.15 2.91
N HIS A 81 8.22 10.46 2.75
CA HIS A 81 8.58 11.06 1.47
C HIS A 81 9.92 10.53 0.95
N ASP A 82 10.95 10.53 1.79
CA ASP A 82 12.28 10.05 1.43
C ASP A 82 12.25 8.56 1.04
N GLU A 83 11.50 7.72 1.77
CA GLU A 83 11.29 6.30 1.40
C GLU A 83 10.61 6.14 0.02
N ILE A 84 9.60 6.97 -0.29
CA ILE A 84 8.92 6.93 -1.59
C ILE A 84 9.86 7.36 -2.72
N GLU A 85 10.69 8.39 -2.52
CA GLU A 85 11.68 8.82 -3.51
C GLU A 85 12.68 7.70 -3.85
N GLU A 86 13.18 7.00 -2.84
CA GLU A 86 14.09 5.87 -3.04
C GLU A 86 13.44 4.73 -3.87
N VAL A 87 12.19 4.42 -3.54
CA VAL A 87 11.39 3.41 -4.23
C VAL A 87 11.12 3.80 -5.69
N MET A 88 10.84 5.08 -5.95
CA MET A 88 10.66 5.60 -7.31
C MET A 88 11.96 5.57 -8.11
N ALA A 89 13.08 5.97 -7.52
CA ALA A 89 14.39 5.88 -8.15
C ALA A 89 14.80 4.42 -8.46
N ARG A 90 14.37 3.45 -7.63
CA ARG A 90 14.54 2.02 -7.92
C ARG A 90 13.72 1.60 -9.15
N LYS A 91 12.45 1.99 -9.25
CA LYS A 91 11.62 1.72 -10.42
C LYS A 91 12.29 2.24 -11.70
N GLU A 92 12.82 3.46 -11.69
CA GLU A 92 13.49 4.05 -12.87
C GLU A 92 14.74 3.27 -13.29
N ARG A 93 15.49 2.70 -12.34
CA ARG A 93 16.61 1.79 -12.66
C ARG A 93 16.12 0.51 -13.34
N ILE A 94 15.10 -0.14 -12.79
CA ILE A 94 14.52 -1.36 -13.38
C ILE A 94 14.00 -1.09 -14.81
N LEU A 95 13.38 0.06 -15.05
CA LEU A 95 12.90 0.45 -16.38
C LEU A 95 14.04 0.68 -17.38
N ARG A 96 15.17 1.23 -16.95
CA ARG A 96 16.37 1.41 -17.81
C ARG A 96 17.08 0.11 -18.13
N GLU A 97 17.01 -0.87 -17.23
CA GLU A 97 17.66 -2.18 -17.37
C GLU A 97 16.76 -3.23 -18.07
N SER A 98 15.49 -2.90 -18.31
CA SER A 98 14.57 -3.76 -19.07
C SER A 98 14.82 -3.55 -20.58
N PRO A 99 15.21 -4.59 -21.35
CA PRO A 99 15.42 -4.51 -22.81
C PRO A 99 14.16 -4.14 -23.60
#